data_AF-D6AJ19-F1
#
_entry.id   AF-D6AJ19-F1
#
_cell.length_a   1.000
_cell.length_b   1.000
_cell.length_c   1.000
_cell.angle_alpha   90.00
_cell.angle_beta   90.00
_cell.angle_gamma   90.00
#
_symmetry.space_group_name_H-M   'P 1'
#
loop_
_entity.id
_entity.type
_entity.pdbx_description
1 polymer ?
#
loop_
_entity_poly.entity_id
_entity_poly.type
_entity_poly.pdbx_seq_one_letter_code
_entity_poly.pdbx_strand_id
1 'polypeptide(L)'
;MHRRRRTALTVLAATLVAAPLLSACGNQAHPGAAAVVGGERIEVSAVQERAAEVRAAQESSPQAAQLVNKSGQLNRAKLHGLIFGRILDRAAEDAGVTVSRKEIQEMRQAGLAQQGGEEQFEAMMLQQRWVAPDQIDADMRQEVQLPKLARALGADLGTPAGQEVVGEALTKASKALDIDVNPRFGTWDDQKMQLGNYSAPWITQRTKFTPEQPTEA
;
A
#
# COMPACT_ATOMS: atom_id res chain seq x y z
N MET A 1 -34.73 -53.31 -61.88
CA MET A 1 -33.63 -54.23 -62.24
C MET A 1 -32.55 -54.17 -61.17
N HIS A 2 -32.13 -55.31 -60.65
CA HIS A 2 -31.05 -55.47 -59.67
C HIS A 2 -29.68 -55.02 -60.23
N ARG A 3 -28.82 -54.44 -59.39
CA ARG A 3 -27.48 -55.00 -59.14
C ARG A 3 -26.79 -54.45 -57.88
N ARG A 4 -26.10 -55.38 -57.23
CA ARG A 4 -25.38 -55.30 -55.96
C ARG A 4 -23.99 -54.64 -56.09
N ARG A 5 -23.58 -54.01 -54.99
CA ARG A 5 -22.27 -54.04 -54.26
C ARG A 5 -20.94 -53.96 -55.06
N ARG A 6 -20.02 -53.13 -54.55
CA ARG A 6 -18.63 -53.42 -54.08
C ARG A 6 -17.90 -52.09 -53.81
N THR A 7 -17.68 -51.69 -52.56
CA THR A 7 -16.40 -51.78 -51.81
C THR A 7 -15.15 -51.25 -52.52
N ALA A 8 -14.58 -50.16 -52.01
CA ALA A 8 -13.14 -50.01 -51.82
C ALA A 8 -12.82 -48.90 -50.79
N LEU A 9 -12.02 -49.28 -49.79
CA LEU A 9 -11.35 -48.44 -48.79
C LEU A 9 -10.38 -47.45 -49.44
N THR A 10 -10.25 -46.25 -48.88
CA THR A 10 -9.04 -45.39 -48.84
C THR A 10 -9.44 -44.06 -48.18
N VAL A 11 -8.70 -43.36 -47.34
CA VAL A 11 -7.47 -43.55 -46.57
C VAL A 11 -7.51 -42.44 -45.49
N LEU A 12 -6.84 -42.69 -44.36
CA LEU A 12 -6.57 -41.77 -43.25
C LEU A 12 -6.39 -40.28 -43.64
N ALA A 13 -7.06 -39.43 -42.87
CA ALA A 13 -6.49 -38.18 -42.40
C ALA A 13 -6.88 -38.02 -40.93
N ALA A 14 -6.03 -38.54 -40.04
CA ALA A 14 -6.10 -38.23 -38.62
C ALA A 14 -5.75 -36.75 -38.45
N THR A 15 -6.76 -35.90 -38.45
CA THR A 15 -6.61 -34.53 -37.97
C THR A 15 -6.35 -34.60 -36.48
N LEU A 16 -5.08 -34.55 -36.09
CA LEU A 16 -4.68 -34.05 -34.78
C LEU A 16 -5.30 -32.66 -34.64
N VAL A 17 -6.48 -32.59 -34.04
CA VAL A 17 -6.96 -31.36 -33.45
C VAL A 17 -6.02 -31.13 -32.27
N ALA A 18 -4.99 -30.34 -32.51
CA ALA A 18 -4.22 -29.71 -31.46
C ALA A 18 -5.24 -28.95 -30.61
N ALA A 19 -5.58 -29.50 -29.44
CA ALA A 19 -6.24 -28.74 -28.41
C ALA A 19 -5.27 -27.60 -28.06
N PRO A 20 -5.65 -26.32 -28.23
CA PRO A 20 -4.91 -25.28 -27.56
C PRO A 20 -5.25 -25.45 -26.08
N LEU A 21 -4.39 -26.17 -25.36
CA LEU A 21 -4.31 -26.04 -23.91
C LEU A 21 -3.75 -24.63 -23.62
N LEU A 22 -4.60 -23.61 -23.83
CA LEU A 22 -4.46 -22.27 -23.28
C LEU A 22 -4.75 -22.35 -21.77
N SER A 23 -3.98 -23.16 -21.07
CA SER A 23 -3.91 -23.17 -19.61
C SER A 23 -2.48 -22.78 -19.26
N ALA A 24 -2.16 -21.52 -19.52
CA ALA A 24 -0.95 -20.89 -19.01
C ALA A 24 -1.26 -19.46 -18.54
N CYS A 25 -1.07 -19.28 -17.23
CA CYS A 25 -0.78 -18.02 -16.55
C CYS A 25 -1.95 -17.05 -16.33
N GLY A 26 -2.82 -17.41 -15.38
CA GLY A 26 -3.77 -16.47 -14.80
C GLY A 26 -4.46 -16.99 -13.55
N ASN A 27 -3.83 -17.84 -12.74
CA ASN A 27 -4.40 -18.30 -11.47
C ASN A 27 -4.42 -17.19 -10.39
N GLN A 28 -4.50 -15.92 -10.80
CA GLN A 28 -4.80 -14.83 -9.89
C GLN A 28 -6.31 -14.71 -9.85
N ALA A 29 -6.89 -14.92 -8.67
CA ALA A 29 -8.32 -14.76 -8.43
C ALA A 29 -8.84 -13.36 -8.86
N HIS A 30 -7.93 -12.40 -9.09
CA HIS A 30 -8.23 -11.00 -9.36
C HIS A 30 -7.31 -10.39 -10.44
N PRO A 31 -7.53 -10.64 -11.75
CA PRO A 31 -6.75 -10.03 -12.82
C PRO A 31 -6.76 -8.50 -12.72
N GLY A 32 -5.59 -7.86 -12.81
CA GLY A 32 -5.46 -6.40 -12.72
C GLY A 32 -5.40 -5.81 -11.30
N ALA A 33 -5.66 -6.61 -10.25
CA ALA A 33 -5.50 -6.16 -8.88
C ALA A 33 -4.03 -6.27 -8.42
N ALA A 34 -3.56 -5.26 -7.71
CA ALA A 34 -2.33 -5.29 -6.94
C ALA A 34 -2.53 -5.96 -5.58
N ALA A 35 -3.71 -5.77 -4.96
CA ALA A 35 -4.15 -6.50 -3.79
C ALA A 35 -5.70 -6.49 -3.71
N VAL A 36 -6.25 -7.41 -2.94
CA VAL A 36 -7.63 -7.37 -2.45
C VAL A 36 -7.58 -7.22 -0.93
N VAL A 37 -8.35 -6.27 -0.41
CA VAL A 37 -8.36 -5.87 1.00
C VAL A 37 -9.81 -5.71 1.43
N GLY A 38 -10.31 -6.61 2.27
CA GLY A 38 -11.70 -6.65 2.73
C GLY A 38 -12.70 -6.94 1.61
N GLY A 39 -12.27 -7.66 0.58
CA GLY A 39 -13.05 -7.89 -0.65
C GLY A 39 -13.01 -6.73 -1.65
N GLU A 40 -12.40 -5.59 -1.30
CA GLU A 40 -12.19 -4.47 -2.22
C GLU A 40 -10.85 -4.57 -2.96
N ARG A 41 -10.85 -4.17 -4.23
CA ARG A 41 -9.66 -4.27 -5.08
C ARG A 41 -8.84 -2.99 -5.01
N ILE A 42 -7.54 -3.14 -4.81
CA ILE A 42 -6.54 -2.12 -5.14
C ILE A 42 -6.02 -2.43 -6.53
N GLU A 43 -6.43 -1.64 -7.52
CA GLU A 43 -6.01 -1.86 -8.91
C GLU A 43 -4.52 -1.55 -9.10
N VAL A 44 -3.88 -2.30 -10.00
CA VAL A 44 -2.51 -2.06 -10.43
C VAL A 44 -2.32 -0.64 -10.97
N SER A 45 -3.28 -0.17 -11.77
CA SER A 45 -3.25 1.17 -12.35
C SER A 45 -3.22 2.26 -11.27
N ALA A 46 -4.03 2.12 -10.21
CA ALA A 46 -4.07 3.07 -9.11
C ALA A 46 -2.75 3.12 -8.32
N VAL A 47 -2.04 1.98 -8.19
CA VAL A 47 -0.69 1.95 -7.59
C VAL A 47 0.31 2.68 -8.49
N GLN A 48 0.26 2.41 -9.79
CA GLN A 48 1.17 3.00 -10.77
C GLN A 48 0.96 4.50 -10.93
N GLU A 49 -0.29 4.97 -10.93
CA GLU A 49 -0.65 6.38 -10.98
C GLU A 49 -0.07 7.15 -9.80
N ARG A 50 -0.28 6.65 -8.57
CA ARG A 50 0.31 7.27 -7.37
C ARG A 50 1.85 7.26 -7.38
N ALA A 51 2.46 6.22 -7.95
CA ALA A 51 3.91 6.18 -8.11
C ALA A 51 4.39 7.18 -9.18
N ALA A 52 3.63 7.37 -10.26
CA ALA A 52 3.93 8.30 -11.33
C ALA A 52 3.82 9.76 -10.85
N GLU A 53 2.81 10.10 -10.05
CA GLU A 53 2.69 11.43 -9.42
C GLU A 53 3.92 11.78 -8.58
N VAL A 54 4.36 10.84 -7.75
CA VAL A 54 5.58 11.01 -6.94
C VAL A 54 6.81 11.12 -7.84
N ARG A 55 6.90 10.29 -8.89
CA ARG A 55 8.01 10.34 -9.84
C ARG A 55 8.09 11.68 -10.56
N ALA A 56 6.96 12.21 -11.02
CA ALA A 56 6.88 13.52 -11.67
C ALA A 56 7.34 14.63 -10.72
N ALA A 57 6.87 14.62 -9.46
CA ALA A 57 7.31 15.57 -8.45
C ALA A 57 8.83 15.45 -8.18
N GLN A 58 9.37 14.24 -8.09
CA GLN A 58 10.80 14.01 -7.93
C GLN A 58 11.61 14.51 -9.13
N GLU A 59 11.15 14.30 -10.35
CA GLU A 59 11.82 14.72 -11.58
C GLU A 59 11.84 16.25 -11.75
N SER A 60 10.82 16.95 -11.22
CA SER A 60 10.82 18.41 -11.15
C SER A 60 11.72 19.01 -10.06
N SER A 61 12.23 18.19 -9.14
CA SER A 61 13.07 18.66 -8.03
C SER A 61 14.53 18.87 -8.48
N PRO A 62 15.24 19.88 -7.93
CA PRO A 62 16.68 20.02 -8.16
C PRO A 62 17.50 18.81 -7.67
N GLN A 63 16.93 17.94 -6.82
CA GLN A 63 17.55 16.69 -6.33
C GLN A 63 17.05 15.43 -7.05
N ALA A 64 16.48 15.55 -8.26
CA ALA A 64 15.85 14.46 -9.01
C ALA A 64 16.65 13.15 -9.02
N ALA A 65 17.93 13.21 -9.41
CA ALA A 65 18.78 12.01 -9.51
C ALA A 65 18.89 11.25 -8.17
N GLN A 66 19.01 11.97 -7.05
CA GLN A 66 19.10 11.38 -5.72
C GLN A 66 17.76 10.80 -5.26
N LEU A 67 16.66 11.53 -5.48
CA LEU A 67 15.31 11.12 -5.10
C LEU A 67 14.86 9.87 -5.86
N VAL A 68 15.10 9.83 -7.17
CA VAL A 68 14.79 8.70 -8.04
C VAL A 68 15.60 7.46 -7.63
N ASN A 69 16.90 7.62 -7.36
CA ASN A 69 17.76 6.52 -6.94
C ASN A 69 17.28 5.89 -5.62
N LYS A 70 16.87 6.70 -4.65
CA LYS A 70 16.38 6.25 -3.34
C LYS A 70 15.00 5.57 -3.39
N SER A 71 14.24 5.74 -4.46
CA SER A 71 12.84 5.30 -4.58
C SER A 71 12.65 4.14 -5.58
N GLY A 72 13.64 3.26 -5.73
CA GLY A 72 13.57 2.12 -6.68
C GLY A 72 12.41 1.14 -6.47
N GLN A 73 11.81 1.09 -5.27
CA GLN A 73 10.66 0.25 -4.94
C GLN A 73 9.35 1.04 -4.79
N LEU A 74 9.22 2.20 -5.45
CA LEU A 74 8.11 3.13 -5.24
C LEU A 74 6.72 2.49 -5.40
N ASN A 75 6.51 1.65 -6.41
CA ASN A 75 5.23 0.93 -6.58
C ASN A 75 4.87 0.04 -5.37
N ARG A 76 5.85 -0.68 -4.80
CA ARG A 76 5.65 -1.50 -3.60
C ARG A 76 5.35 -0.62 -2.39
N ALA A 77 6.03 0.52 -2.28
CA ALA A 77 5.78 1.51 -1.23
C ALA A 77 4.37 2.11 -1.30
N LYS A 78 3.90 2.44 -2.51
CA LYS A 78 2.53 2.95 -2.70
C LYS A 78 1.49 1.87 -2.39
N LEU A 79 1.69 0.63 -2.84
CA LEU A 79 0.80 -0.47 -2.49
C LEU A 79 0.75 -0.70 -0.96
N HIS A 80 1.91 -0.73 -0.30
CA HIS A 80 1.99 -0.85 1.16
C HIS A 80 1.19 0.24 1.86
N GLY A 81 1.39 1.52 1.50
CA GLY A 81 0.66 2.63 2.11
C GLY A 81 -0.85 2.56 1.89
N LEU A 82 -1.30 2.04 0.74
CA LEU A 82 -2.73 1.84 0.48
C LEU A 82 -3.32 0.73 1.34
N ILE A 83 -2.64 -0.41 1.45
CA ILE A 83 -3.05 -1.51 2.35
C ILE A 83 -3.08 -1.02 3.80
N PHE A 84 -2.01 -0.38 4.25
CA PHE A 84 -1.91 0.16 5.61
C PHE A 84 -2.99 1.19 5.91
N GLY A 85 -3.32 2.07 4.95
CA GLY A 85 -4.43 3.01 5.08
C GLY A 85 -5.76 2.30 5.33
N ARG A 86 -6.06 1.21 4.59
CA ARG A 86 -7.28 0.41 4.81
C ARG A 86 -7.29 -0.29 6.17
N ILE A 87 -6.14 -0.78 6.63
CA ILE A 87 -6.00 -1.39 7.97
C ILE A 87 -6.27 -0.35 9.06
N LEU A 88 -5.68 0.84 8.92
CA LEU A 88 -5.86 1.92 9.88
C LEU A 88 -7.33 2.40 9.87
N ASP A 89 -7.98 2.47 8.70
CA ASP A 89 -9.41 2.79 8.57
C ASP A 89 -10.26 1.75 9.30
N ARG A 90 -9.98 0.46 9.10
CA ARG A 90 -10.69 -0.61 9.79
C ARG A 90 -10.50 -0.58 11.30
N ALA A 91 -9.26 -0.40 11.77
CA ALA A 91 -8.96 -0.32 13.20
C ALA A 91 -9.61 0.90 13.86
N ALA A 92 -9.62 2.05 13.16
CA ALA A 92 -10.31 3.25 13.62
C ALA A 92 -11.83 3.03 13.70
N GLU A 93 -12.43 2.42 12.67
CA GLU A 93 -13.85 2.06 12.66
C GLU A 93 -14.21 1.13 13.83
N ASP A 94 -13.45 0.06 14.04
CA ASP A 94 -13.65 -0.89 15.14
C ASP A 94 -13.55 -0.23 16.53
N ALA A 95 -12.78 0.87 16.64
CA ALA A 95 -12.63 1.68 17.86
C ALA A 95 -13.58 2.88 17.94
N GLY A 96 -14.50 3.07 16.96
CA GLY A 96 -15.42 4.21 16.92
C GLY A 96 -14.75 5.56 16.65
N VAL A 97 -13.54 5.55 16.07
CA VAL A 97 -12.76 6.75 15.75
C VAL A 97 -13.12 7.27 14.36
N THR A 98 -13.38 8.57 14.28
CA THR A 98 -13.58 9.28 13.01
C THR A 98 -12.55 10.39 12.87
N VAL A 99 -12.18 10.73 11.63
CA VAL A 99 -11.29 11.85 11.31
C VAL A 99 -12.05 12.87 10.49
N SER A 100 -12.08 14.12 10.96
CA SER A 100 -12.76 15.21 10.27
C SER A 100 -11.81 15.94 9.31
N ARG A 101 -12.38 16.62 8.30
CA ARG A 101 -11.60 17.49 7.40
C ARG A 101 -10.85 18.58 8.19
N LYS A 102 -11.46 19.12 9.24
CA LYS A 102 -10.86 20.16 10.08
C LYS A 102 -9.54 19.68 10.70
N GLU A 103 -9.52 18.47 11.27
CA GLU A 103 -8.32 17.92 11.90
C GLU A 103 -7.20 17.64 10.89
N ILE A 104 -7.56 17.21 9.66
CA ILE A 104 -6.59 17.03 8.56
C ILE A 104 -5.93 18.37 8.23
N GLN A 105 -6.72 19.44 8.10
CA GLN A 105 -6.20 20.76 7.79
C GLN A 105 -5.39 21.35 8.96
N GLU A 106 -5.80 21.14 10.21
CA GLU A 106 -5.02 21.53 11.38
C GLU A 106 -3.67 20.80 11.42
N MET A 107 -3.64 19.51 11.11
CA MET A 107 -2.40 18.73 11.00
C MET A 107 -1.51 19.27 9.89
N ARG A 108 -2.07 19.56 8.70
CA ARG A 108 -1.35 20.16 7.59
C ARG A 108 -0.75 21.51 7.98
N GLN A 109 -1.54 22.41 8.58
CA GLN A 109 -1.07 23.72 9.03
C GLN A 109 0.03 23.61 10.09
N ALA A 110 -0.06 22.65 11.02
CA ALA A 110 1.01 22.37 11.96
C ALA A 110 2.31 21.92 11.25
N GLY A 111 2.19 21.06 10.23
CA GLY A 111 3.31 20.66 9.38
C GLY A 111 3.95 21.83 8.64
N LEU A 112 3.14 22.70 8.02
CA LEU A 112 3.59 23.92 7.35
C LEU A 112 4.36 24.83 8.31
N ALA A 113 3.81 25.08 9.50
CA ALA A 113 4.45 25.92 10.51
C ALA A 113 5.79 25.35 10.98
N GLN A 114 5.92 24.02 11.08
CA GLN A 114 7.17 23.36 11.46
C GLN A 114 8.24 23.40 10.36
N GLN A 115 7.84 23.30 9.09
CA GLN A 115 8.79 23.28 7.97
C GLN A 115 9.12 24.68 7.43
N GLY A 116 8.37 25.71 7.84
CA GLY A 116 8.61 27.10 7.44
C GLY A 116 7.86 27.54 6.19
N GLY A 117 6.86 26.79 5.75
CA GLY A 117 6.03 27.12 4.58
C GLY A 117 5.60 25.91 3.74
N GLU A 118 4.80 26.19 2.70
CA GLU A 118 4.27 25.19 1.76
C GLU A 118 5.37 24.46 1.01
N GLU A 119 6.29 25.20 0.39
CA GLU A 119 7.36 24.62 -0.43
C GLU A 119 8.29 23.70 0.38
N GLN A 120 8.67 24.12 1.59
CA GLN A 120 9.54 23.32 2.47
C GLN A 120 8.81 22.08 2.98
N PHE A 121 7.52 22.19 3.28
CA PHE A 121 6.70 21.06 3.68
C PHE A 121 6.54 20.04 2.56
N GLU A 122 6.16 20.47 1.35
CA GLU A 122 6.05 19.59 0.19
C GLU A 122 7.39 18.92 -0.15
N ALA A 123 8.50 19.67 -0.10
CA ALA A 123 9.84 19.11 -0.31
C ALA A 123 10.18 18.04 0.74
N MET A 124 9.87 18.28 2.02
CA MET A 124 10.06 17.31 3.10
C MET A 124 9.21 16.05 2.88
N MET A 125 7.93 16.22 2.55
CA MET A 125 7.00 15.12 2.26
C MET A 125 7.49 14.27 1.09
N LEU A 126 7.96 14.91 0.03
CA LEU A 126 8.50 14.22 -1.14
C LEU A 126 9.81 13.48 -0.81
N GLN A 127 10.73 14.12 -0.11
CA GLN A 127 12.06 13.59 0.20
C GLN A 127 12.02 12.43 1.20
N GLN A 128 11.26 12.57 2.28
CA GLN A 128 11.26 11.64 3.41
C GLN A 128 10.18 10.58 3.30
N ARG A 129 9.00 10.94 2.78
CA ARG A 129 7.81 10.07 2.78
C ARG A 129 7.42 9.59 1.38
N TRP A 130 8.04 10.13 0.33
CA TRP A 130 7.68 9.89 -1.07
C TRP A 130 6.20 10.17 -1.33
N VAL A 131 5.70 11.28 -0.79
CA VAL A 131 4.32 11.76 -0.94
C VAL A 131 4.34 12.96 -1.88
N ALA A 132 3.58 12.88 -2.97
CA ALA A 132 3.38 14.00 -3.90
C ALA A 132 2.40 15.02 -3.32
N PRO A 133 2.38 16.28 -3.79
CA PRO A 133 1.49 17.33 -3.26
C PRO A 133 0.01 16.90 -3.15
N ASP A 134 -0.54 16.29 -4.20
CA ASP A 134 -1.93 15.83 -4.23
C ASP A 134 -2.23 14.65 -3.28
N GLN A 135 -1.19 14.00 -2.76
CA GLN A 135 -1.30 12.88 -1.82
C GLN A 135 -1.20 13.33 -0.35
N ILE A 136 -0.87 14.60 -0.08
CA ILE A 136 -0.59 15.10 1.27
C ILE A 136 -1.79 14.95 2.19
N ASP A 137 -2.99 15.34 1.77
CA ASP A 137 -4.18 15.29 2.63
C ASP A 137 -4.52 13.86 3.07
N ALA A 138 -4.30 12.87 2.20
CA ALA A 138 -4.49 11.46 2.53
C ALA A 138 -3.46 10.97 3.55
N ASP A 139 -2.20 11.42 3.44
CA ASP A 139 -1.16 11.12 4.42
C ASP A 139 -1.43 11.83 5.77
N MET A 140 -1.88 13.09 5.75
CA MET A 140 -2.28 13.85 6.96
C MET A 140 -3.46 13.19 7.67
N ARG A 141 -4.41 12.61 6.94
CA ARG A 141 -5.48 11.81 7.55
C ARG A 141 -4.89 10.65 8.37
N GLN A 142 -3.94 9.89 7.82
CA GLN A 142 -3.31 8.78 8.54
C GLN A 142 -2.53 9.26 9.78
N GLU A 143 -1.85 10.41 9.67
CA GLU A 143 -1.15 11.05 10.80
C GLU A 143 -2.09 11.48 11.93
N VAL A 144 -3.32 11.90 11.61
CA VAL A 144 -4.35 12.19 12.61
C VAL A 144 -4.94 10.91 13.20
N GLN A 145 -5.16 9.91 12.35
CA GLN A 145 -5.92 8.71 12.71
C GLN A 145 -5.18 7.83 13.73
N LEU A 146 -3.86 7.66 13.60
CA LEU A 146 -3.09 6.79 14.48
C LEU A 146 -3.07 7.29 15.96
N PRO A 147 -2.78 8.57 16.27
CA PRO A 147 -2.90 9.08 17.63
C PRO A 147 -4.33 9.04 18.18
N LYS A 148 -5.35 9.24 17.34
CA LYS A 148 -6.75 9.13 17.76
C LYS A 148 -7.13 7.69 18.11
N LEU A 149 -6.68 6.73 17.31
CA LEU A 149 -6.82 5.30 17.61
C LEU A 149 -6.18 4.97 18.95
N ALA A 150 -4.92 5.39 19.17
CA ALA A 150 -4.23 5.16 20.44
C ALA A 150 -5.01 5.72 21.64
N ARG A 151 -5.48 6.97 21.54
CA ARG A 151 -6.30 7.60 22.60
C ARG A 151 -7.60 6.83 22.87
N ALA A 152 -8.30 6.40 21.82
CA ALA A 152 -9.53 5.62 21.96
C ALA A 152 -9.30 4.26 22.64
N LEU A 153 -8.11 3.68 22.45
CA LEU A 153 -7.69 2.43 23.09
C LEU A 153 -7.07 2.64 24.49
N GLY A 154 -6.97 3.88 24.98
CA GLY A 154 -6.29 4.19 26.24
C GLY A 154 -4.78 3.92 26.20
N ALA A 155 -4.18 3.95 25.02
CA ALA A 155 -2.79 3.61 24.78
C ALA A 155 -1.91 4.85 24.59
N ASP A 156 -0.72 4.84 25.20
CA ASP A 156 0.33 5.83 24.98
C ASP A 156 1.39 5.30 24.01
N LEU A 157 1.42 5.86 22.79
CA LEU A 157 2.38 5.52 21.74
C LEU A 157 3.85 5.80 22.13
N GLY A 158 4.09 6.60 23.17
CA GLY A 158 5.42 6.81 23.74
C GLY A 158 5.94 5.63 24.57
N THR A 159 5.09 4.65 24.89
CA THR A 159 5.44 3.50 25.73
C THR A 159 5.39 2.18 24.95
N PRO A 160 6.23 1.19 25.28
CA PRO A 160 6.16 -0.13 24.66
C PRO A 160 4.78 -0.79 24.80
N ALA A 161 4.14 -0.65 25.97
CA ALA A 161 2.80 -1.20 26.22
C ALA A 161 1.72 -0.56 25.34
N GLY A 162 1.74 0.77 25.18
CA GLY A 162 0.79 1.43 24.28
C GLY A 162 1.05 1.12 22.81
N GLN A 163 2.32 0.95 22.42
CA GLN A 163 2.67 0.47 21.07
C GLN A 163 2.15 -0.95 20.81
N GLU A 164 2.24 -1.84 21.80
CA GLU A 164 1.69 -3.20 21.73
C GLU A 164 0.16 -3.18 21.56
N VAL A 165 -0.57 -2.42 22.40
CA VAL A 165 -2.04 -2.30 22.31
C VAL A 165 -2.49 -1.81 20.92
N VAL A 166 -1.84 -0.78 20.38
CA VAL A 166 -2.17 -0.26 19.05
C VAL A 166 -1.76 -1.27 17.96
N GLY A 167 -0.61 -1.93 18.11
CA GLY A 167 -0.14 -2.97 17.20
C GLY A 167 -1.09 -4.16 17.13
N GLU A 168 -1.67 -4.60 18.26
CA GLU A 168 -2.69 -5.64 18.32
C GLU A 168 -3.97 -5.23 17.60
N ALA A 169 -4.44 -4.00 17.80
CA ALA A 169 -5.62 -3.47 17.12
C ALA A 169 -5.44 -3.44 15.59
N LEU A 170 -4.29 -2.96 15.12
CA LEU A 170 -3.94 -2.96 13.69
C LEU A 170 -3.79 -4.37 13.14
N THR A 171 -3.18 -5.29 13.89
CA THR A 171 -3.05 -6.70 13.52
C THR A 171 -4.42 -7.37 13.38
N LYS A 172 -5.33 -7.11 14.34
CA LYS A 172 -6.70 -7.61 14.31
C LYS A 172 -7.44 -7.11 13.07
N ALA A 173 -7.32 -5.81 12.78
CA ALA A 173 -7.91 -5.21 11.59
C ALA A 173 -7.35 -5.81 10.29
N SER A 174 -6.02 -5.98 10.22
CA SER A 174 -5.34 -6.61 9.08
C SER A 174 -5.87 -8.01 8.78
N LYS A 175 -5.98 -8.86 9.81
CA LYS A 175 -6.55 -10.21 9.69
C LYS A 175 -8.02 -10.20 9.29
N ALA A 176 -8.81 -9.26 9.81
CA ALA A 176 -10.22 -9.12 9.47
C ALA A 176 -10.44 -8.70 8.00
N LEU A 177 -9.44 -8.05 7.40
CA LEU A 177 -9.48 -7.63 6.00
C LEU A 177 -9.04 -8.71 5.01
N ASP A 178 -8.57 -9.89 5.44
CA ASP A 178 -8.20 -11.01 4.54
C ASP A 178 -7.38 -10.54 3.32
N ILE A 179 -6.21 -9.96 3.60
CA ILE A 179 -5.41 -9.26 2.58
C ILE A 179 -4.75 -10.26 1.63
N ASP A 180 -5.18 -10.27 0.38
CA ASP A 180 -4.58 -11.04 -0.71
C ASP A 180 -3.76 -10.12 -1.62
N VAL A 181 -2.44 -10.29 -1.64
CA VAL A 181 -1.53 -9.48 -2.46
C VAL A 181 -1.13 -10.26 -3.70
N ASN A 182 -1.19 -9.58 -4.85
CA ASN A 182 -0.70 -10.13 -6.10
C ASN A 182 0.79 -10.53 -5.97
N PRO A 183 1.17 -11.81 -6.22
CA PRO A 183 2.53 -12.32 -6.00
C PRO A 183 3.67 -11.50 -6.60
N ARG A 184 3.43 -10.72 -7.67
CA ARG A 184 4.43 -9.82 -8.25
C ARG A 184 4.86 -8.70 -7.30
N PHE A 185 4.02 -8.37 -6.32
CA PHE A 185 4.30 -7.40 -5.25
C PHE A 185 4.72 -8.08 -3.94
N GLY A 186 4.87 -9.41 -3.92
CA GLY A 186 5.25 -10.18 -2.74
C GLY A 186 4.06 -10.66 -1.91
N THR A 187 4.33 -11.01 -0.66
CA THR A 187 3.36 -11.57 0.30
C THR A 187 3.10 -10.58 1.42
N TRP A 188 1.88 -10.52 1.95
CA TRP A 188 1.59 -9.70 3.13
C TRP A 188 1.94 -10.47 4.42
N ASP A 189 2.47 -9.76 5.42
CA ASP A 189 2.69 -10.25 6.78
C ASP A 189 1.87 -9.37 7.75
N ASP A 190 0.78 -9.92 8.29
CA ASP A 190 -0.12 -9.19 9.19
C ASP A 190 0.55 -8.73 10.49
N GLN A 191 1.52 -9.49 11.01
CA GLN A 191 2.18 -9.16 12.27
C GLN A 191 3.16 -8.01 12.08
N LYS A 192 3.88 -8.01 10.97
CA LYS A 192 4.85 -6.95 10.65
C LYS A 192 4.21 -5.76 9.93
N MET A 193 2.98 -5.92 9.44
CA MET A 193 2.27 -4.97 8.57
C MET A 193 3.12 -4.59 7.36
N GLN A 194 3.73 -5.59 6.73
CA GLN A 194 4.73 -5.40 5.67
C GLN A 194 4.48 -6.32 4.49
N LEU A 195 4.87 -5.85 3.31
CA LEU A 195 5.06 -6.68 2.13
C LEU A 195 6.42 -7.38 2.26
N GLY A 196 6.46 -8.71 2.12
CA GLY A 196 7.68 -9.52 2.19
C GLY A 196 8.77 -8.97 1.26
N ASN A 197 10.00 -8.89 1.76
CA ASN A 197 11.17 -8.25 1.11
C ASN A 197 11.05 -6.73 0.89
N TYR A 198 10.08 -6.03 1.51
CA TYR A 198 10.01 -4.56 1.54
C TYR A 198 10.04 -4.05 2.99
N SER A 199 10.94 -3.09 3.24
CA SER A 199 10.95 -2.28 4.46
C SER A 199 10.65 -0.84 4.08
N ALA A 200 9.56 -0.29 4.60
CA ALA A 200 9.21 1.10 4.39
C ALA A 200 10.13 1.99 5.23
N PRO A 201 10.93 2.88 4.62
CA PRO A 201 11.88 3.71 5.36
C PRO A 201 11.22 4.57 6.45
N TRP A 202 10.02 5.08 6.17
CA TRP A 202 9.26 5.94 7.09
C TRP A 202 8.72 5.19 8.32
N ILE A 203 8.45 3.88 8.24
CA ILE A 203 7.98 3.09 9.39
C ILE A 203 9.08 3.01 10.45
N THR A 204 10.34 2.84 10.04
CA THR A 204 11.48 2.78 10.98
C THR A 204 11.80 4.12 11.63
N GLN A 205 11.34 5.23 11.05
CA GLN A 205 11.62 6.56 11.58
C GLN A 205 10.67 6.96 12.72
N ARG A 206 9.40 6.51 12.71
CA ARG A 206 8.47 6.83 13.81
C ARG A 206 8.76 6.05 15.10
N THR A 207 9.45 4.92 15.04
CA THR A 207 9.84 4.14 16.23
C THR A 207 11.15 4.62 16.87
N LYS A 208 11.86 5.58 16.27
CA LYS A 208 13.01 6.24 16.90
C LYS A 208 12.54 7.49 17.63
N PHE A 209 11.88 7.30 18.77
CA PHE A 209 11.80 8.36 19.77
C PHE A 209 13.20 8.53 20.35
N THR A 210 14.01 9.45 19.81
CA THR A 210 15.23 9.89 20.48
C THR A 210 14.77 10.72 21.67
N PRO A 211 14.94 10.27 22.92
CA PRO A 211 14.67 11.12 24.07
C PRO A 211 15.70 12.24 24.01
N GLU A 212 15.24 13.48 23.89
CA GLU A 212 16.09 14.65 24.08
C GLU A 212 16.61 14.59 25.51
N GLN A 213 17.90 14.26 25.67
CA GLN A 213 18.52 14.22 26.98
C GLN A 213 18.55 15.64 27.55
N PRO A 214 18.12 15.87 28.80
CA PRO A 214 18.21 17.19 29.40
C PRO A 214 19.65 17.63 29.40
N THR A 215 19.92 18.78 28.79
CA THR A 215 21.21 19.44 28.91
C THR A 215 21.31 19.94 30.35
N GLU A 216 22.09 19.24 31.16
CA GLU A 216 22.44 19.66 32.52
C GLU A 216 23.34 20.90 32.41
N ALA A 217 22.91 21.98 33.05
CA ALA A 217 23.65 23.24 33.20
C ALA A 217 23.99 23.44 34.68
#